data_AF-A0A962RSX8-F1
#
_entry.id   AF-A0A962RSX8-F1
#
_cell.length_a   1.000
_cell.length_b   1.000
_cell.length_c   1.000
_cell.angle_alpha   90.00
_cell.angle_beta   90.00
_cell.angle_gamma   90.00
#
_symmetry.space_group_name_H-M   'P 1'
#
loop_
_entity.id
_entity.type
_entity.pdbx_description
1 polymer ?
#
loop_
_entity_poly.entity_id
_entity_poly.type
_entity_poly.pdbx_seq_one_letter_code
_entity_poly.pdbx_strand_id
1 'polypeptide(L)'
;WPLLCGMAKAKYHLLLCEPMDGAEAERLGMVSLCVEDDELQERALAVARRLRDAAPAATRWTKYALNNWYRMAGPAFDASTALEMLGFASPEAVEGVRSHREKRAPKFDPDSPV
;
A
#
# COMPACT_ATOMS: atom_id res chain seq x y z
N TRP A 1 1.97 4.69 0.12
CA TRP A 1 2.95 4.79 -0.99
C TRP A 1 3.91 5.97 -0.82
N PRO A 2 3.60 7.25 -1.11
CA PRO A 2 4.60 8.33 -1.01
C PRO A 2 5.16 8.55 0.40
N LEU A 3 4.34 8.30 1.42
CA LEU A 3 4.73 8.42 2.83
C LEU A 3 5.79 7.41 3.27
N LEU A 4 5.93 6.29 2.55
CA LEU A 4 6.82 5.20 2.94
C LEU A 4 8.06 5.14 2.06
N CYS A 5 7.88 5.19 0.73
CA CYS A 5 8.95 5.01 -0.25
C CYS A 5 9.30 6.30 -1.05
N GLY A 6 8.69 7.44 -0.71
CA GLY A 6 8.85 8.69 -1.44
C GLY A 6 8.05 8.77 -2.74
N MET A 7 7.95 9.98 -3.31
CA MET A 7 7.06 10.25 -4.45
C MET A 7 7.51 9.56 -5.75
N ALA A 8 8.82 9.49 -6.01
CA ALA A 8 9.36 8.92 -7.24
C ALA A 8 9.03 7.42 -7.37
N LYS A 9 9.32 6.65 -6.32
CA LYS A 9 9.02 5.20 -6.27
C LYS A 9 7.52 4.94 -6.21
N ALA A 10 6.77 5.74 -5.44
CA ALA A 10 5.32 5.64 -5.41
C ALA A 10 4.69 5.76 -6.80
N LYS A 11 5.07 6.77 -7.60
CA LYS A 11 4.54 6.94 -8.97
C LYS A 11 4.94 5.79 -9.89
N TYR A 12 6.19 5.35 -9.82
CA TYR A 12 6.67 4.25 -10.65
C TYR A 12 5.82 2.99 -10.45
N HIS A 13 5.65 2.54 -9.21
CA HIS A 13 4.90 1.32 -8.92
C HIS A 13 3.38 1.49 -9.08
N LEU A 14 2.79 2.63 -8.69
CA LEU A 14 1.35 2.84 -8.79
C LEU A 14 0.85 3.04 -10.21
N LEU A 15 1.65 3.65 -11.10
CA LEU A 15 1.23 3.92 -12.48
C LEU A 15 1.50 2.74 -13.42
N LEU A 16 2.50 1.91 -13.12
CA LEU A 16 2.90 0.78 -13.96
C LEU A 16 2.45 -0.57 -13.41
N CYS A 17 1.95 -0.61 -12.17
CA CYS A 17 1.59 -1.84 -11.47
C CYS A 17 2.73 -2.88 -11.44
N GLU A 18 3.98 -2.40 -11.34
CA GLU A 18 5.16 -3.25 -11.31
C GLU A 18 5.18 -4.13 -10.06
N PRO A 19 5.37 -5.47 -10.21
CA PRO A 19 5.45 -6.36 -9.07
C PRO A 19 6.66 -6.03 -8.19
N MET A 20 6.54 -6.31 -6.90
CA MET A 20 7.57 -6.03 -5.90
C MET A 20 7.68 -7.23 -4.97
N ASP A 21 8.91 -7.68 -4.71
CA ASP A 21 9.18 -8.73 -3.73
C ASP A 21 9.38 -8.17 -2.30
N GLY A 22 9.46 -9.05 -1.31
CA GLY A 22 9.59 -8.65 0.10
C GLY A 22 10.89 -7.89 0.39
N ALA A 23 11.98 -8.23 -0.29
CA ALA A 23 13.28 -7.62 -0.08
C ALA A 23 13.33 -6.19 -0.66
N GLU A 24 12.72 -5.97 -1.82
CA GLU A 24 12.52 -4.64 -2.39
C GLU A 24 11.56 -3.82 -1.54
N ALA A 25 10.47 -4.41 -1.06
CA ALA A 25 9.53 -3.71 -0.17
C ALA A 25 10.21 -3.21 1.11
N GLU A 26 11.11 -4.00 1.71
CA GLU A 26 11.88 -3.58 2.89
C GLU A 26 12.87 -2.45 2.54
N ARG A 27 13.65 -2.60 1.45
CA ARG A 27 14.58 -1.55 0.99
C ARG A 27 13.89 -0.22 0.70
N LEU A 28 12.66 -0.27 0.19
CA LEU A 28 11.85 0.90 -0.11
C LEU A 28 11.13 1.47 1.12
N GLY A 29 11.17 0.79 2.28
CA GLY A 29 10.49 1.20 3.50
C GLY A 29 8.98 0.92 3.49
N MET A 30 8.49 0.09 2.56
CA MET A 30 7.08 -0.32 2.50
C MET A 30 6.74 -1.32 3.61
N VAL A 31 7.71 -2.13 4.02
CA VAL A 31 7.63 -3.02 5.19
C VAL A 31 8.83 -2.77 6.11
N SER A 32 8.70 -3.09 7.39
CA SER A 32 9.76 -2.83 8.38
C SER A 32 10.86 -3.87 8.41
N LEU A 33 10.57 -5.10 7.98
CA LEU A 33 11.52 -6.23 7.96
C LEU A 33 11.10 -7.21 6.85
N CYS A 34 12.10 -7.79 6.18
CA CYS A 34 11.96 -8.96 5.32
C CYS A 34 12.82 -10.08 5.92
N VAL A 35 12.29 -11.29 5.98
CA VAL A 35 12.97 -12.51 6.44
C VAL A 35 12.65 -13.65 5.49
N GLU A 36 13.36 -14.77 5.62
CA GLU A 36 13.04 -15.98 4.86
C GLU A 36 11.62 -16.49 5.22
N ASP A 37 10.99 -17.14 4.26
CA ASP A 37 9.57 -17.56 4.36
C ASP A 37 9.29 -18.47 5.57
N ASP A 38 10.23 -19.36 5.90
CA ASP A 38 10.12 -20.29 7.03
C ASP A 38 10.31 -19.62 8.40
N GLU A 39 10.98 -18.47 8.45
CA GLU A 39 11.21 -17.68 9.66
C GLU A 39 10.09 -16.67 9.96
N LEU A 40 9.24 -16.35 8.96
CA LEU A 40 8.25 -15.27 9.02
C LEU A 40 7.38 -15.33 10.27
N GLN A 41 6.81 -16.50 10.57
CA GLN A 41 5.87 -16.68 11.67
C GLN A 41 6.57 -16.51 13.03
N GLU A 42 7.74 -17.10 13.19
CA GLU A 42 8.52 -16.98 14.42
C GLU A 42 8.91 -15.52 14.66
N ARG A 43 9.42 -14.85 13.62
CA ARG A 43 9.84 -13.45 13.69
C ARG A 43 8.69 -12.52 14.05
N ALA A 44 7.52 -12.70 13.43
CA ALA A 44 6.32 -11.91 13.72
C ALA A 44 5.88 -12.06 15.18
N LEU A 45 5.83 -13.30 15.69
CA LEU A 45 5.48 -13.57 17.08
C LEU A 45 6.50 -13.02 18.07
N ALA A 46 7.80 -13.08 17.73
CA ALA A 46 8.85 -12.49 18.54
C ALA A 46 8.66 -10.97 18.69
N VAL A 47 8.34 -10.26 17.60
CA VAL A 47 8.03 -8.81 17.65
C VAL A 47 6.77 -8.54 18.48
N ALA A 48 5.71 -9.32 18.29
CA ALA A 48 4.46 -9.16 19.04
C ALA A 48 4.66 -9.37 20.55
N ARG A 49 5.43 -10.39 20.95
CA ARG A 49 5.79 -10.65 22.36
C ARG A 49 6.58 -9.47 22.95
N ARG A 50 7.55 -8.92 22.22
CA ARG A 50 8.31 -7.74 22.65
C ARG A 50 7.41 -6.52 22.86
N LEU A 51 6.45 -6.29 21.97
CA LEU A 51 5.48 -5.20 22.13
C LEU A 51 4.52 -5.41 23.30
N ARG A 52 4.09 -6.66 23.53
CA ARG A 52 3.27 -7.05 24.69
C ARG A 52 3.98 -6.76 26.00
N ASP A 53 5.28 -7.05 26.07
CA ASP A 53 6.09 -6.91 27.29
C ASP A 53 6.61 -5.48 27.50
N ALA A 54 6.37 -4.56 26.55
CA ALA A 54 6.76 -3.16 26.65
C ALA A 54 5.80 -2.36 27.56
N ALA A 55 6.27 -1.22 28.06
CA ALA A 55 5.45 -0.31 28.86
C ALA A 55 4.22 0.18 28.05
N PRO A 56 2.98 -0.13 28.46
CA PRO A 56 1.80 0.10 27.62
C PRO A 56 1.51 1.58 27.36
N ALA A 57 1.65 2.44 28.38
CA ALA A 57 1.40 3.87 28.25
C ALA A 57 2.40 4.53 27.29
N ALA A 58 3.69 4.28 27.47
CA ALA A 58 4.74 4.82 26.61
C ALA A 58 4.53 4.38 25.15
N THR A 59 4.28 3.08 24.92
CA THR A 59 4.06 2.55 23.56
C THR A 59 2.85 3.20 22.89
N ARG A 60 1.74 3.37 23.62
CA ARG A 60 0.53 4.04 23.11
C ARG A 60 0.79 5.50 22.75
N TRP A 61 1.46 6.25 23.62
CA TRP A 61 1.74 7.67 23.40
C TRP A 61 2.73 7.88 22.27
N THR A 62 3.79 7.08 22.19
CA THR A 62 4.73 7.11 21.05
C THR A 62 3.99 6.83 19.74
N LYS A 63 3.19 5.76 19.68
CA LYS A 63 2.39 5.45 18.47
C LYS A 63 1.44 6.60 18.11
N TYR A 64 0.75 7.18 19.10
CA TYR A 64 -0.17 8.28 18.87
C TYR A 64 0.54 9.51 18.29
N ALA A 65 1.66 9.91 18.90
CA ALA A 65 2.46 11.05 18.48
C ALA A 65 2.98 10.87 17.05
N LEU A 66 3.56 9.71 16.74
CA LEU A 66 4.06 9.40 15.39
C LEU A 66 2.93 9.37 14.35
N ASN A 67 1.76 8.81 14.71
CA ASN A 67 0.64 8.71 13.78
C ASN A 67 0.05 10.06 13.36
N ASN A 68 0.30 11.14 14.10
CA ASN A 68 -0.09 12.48 13.66
C ASN A 68 0.61 12.88 12.36
N TRP A 69 1.82 12.38 12.11
CA TRP A 69 2.50 12.60 10.84
C TRP A 69 1.73 12.02 9.65
N TYR A 70 1.18 10.80 9.79
CA TYR A 70 0.32 10.21 8.77
C TYR A 70 -0.99 10.98 8.58
N ARG A 71 -1.59 11.49 9.66
CA ARG A 71 -2.84 12.25 9.60
C ARG A 71 -2.73 13.53 8.78
N MET A 72 -1.55 14.13 8.70
CA MET A 72 -1.31 15.30 7.84
C MET A 72 -1.56 15.00 6.35
N ALA A 73 -1.46 13.74 5.93
CA ALA A 73 -1.74 13.31 4.56
C ALA A 73 -3.21 12.99 4.29
N GLY A 74 -4.12 13.26 5.23
CA GLY A 74 -5.56 13.00 5.11
C GLY A 74 -6.19 13.46 3.78
N PRO A 75 -5.97 14.71 3.33
CA PRO A 75 -6.55 15.18 2.07
C PRO A 75 -6.13 14.37 0.84
N ALA A 76 -4.89 13.85 0.81
CA ALA A 76 -4.43 13.01 -0.29
C ALA A 76 -5.11 11.64 -0.27
N PHE A 77 -5.37 11.10 0.93
CA PHE A 77 -6.12 9.86 1.10
C PHE A 77 -7.59 10.04 0.65
N ASP A 78 -8.24 11.13 1.05
CA ASP A 78 -9.62 11.44 0.66
C ASP A 78 -9.76 11.57 -0.86
N ALA A 79 -8.86 12.32 -1.50
CA ALA A 79 -8.82 12.47 -2.95
C ALA A 79 -8.60 11.11 -3.64
N SER A 80 -7.64 10.30 -3.16
CA SER A 80 -7.39 8.98 -3.75
C SER A 80 -8.61 8.06 -3.63
N THR A 81 -9.31 8.07 -2.50
CA THR A 81 -10.48 7.21 -2.27
C THR A 81 -11.65 7.63 -3.16
N ALA A 82 -11.90 8.93 -3.27
CA ALA A 82 -12.97 9.46 -4.12
C ALA A 82 -12.71 9.14 -5.60
N LEU A 83 -11.49 9.34 -6.09
CA LEU A 83 -11.11 9.06 -7.47
C LEU A 83 -11.13 7.56 -7.77
N GLU A 84 -10.68 6.72 -6.86
CA GLU A 84 -10.74 5.26 -6.99
C GLU A 84 -12.19 4.76 -7.11
N MET A 85 -13.12 5.31 -6.31
CA MET A 85 -14.54 4.97 -6.40
C MET A 85 -15.16 5.37 -7.75
N LEU A 86 -14.77 6.51 -8.31
CA LEU A 86 -15.18 6.92 -9.65
C LEU A 86 -14.62 5.97 -10.71
N GLY A 87 -13.35 5.59 -10.59
CA GLY A 87 -12.70 4.61 -11.46
C GLY A 87 -13.39 3.24 -11.42
N PHE A 88 -13.76 2.74 -10.25
CA PHE A 88 -14.50 1.47 -10.15
C PHE A 88 -15.90 1.51 -10.77
N ALA A 89 -16.55 2.67 -10.76
CA ALA A 89 -17.84 2.86 -11.41
C ALA A 89 -17.69 3.08 -12.94
N SER A 90 -16.47 3.20 -13.44
CA SER A 90 -16.21 3.51 -14.85
C SER A 90 -16.35 2.27 -15.75
N PRO A 91 -16.61 2.46 -17.06
CA PRO A 91 -16.57 1.38 -18.04
C PRO A 91 -15.21 0.67 -18.12
N GLU A 92 -14.12 1.37 -17.79
CA GLU A 92 -12.76 0.79 -17.81
C GLU A 92 -12.59 -0.30 -16.77
N ALA A 93 -13.16 -0.16 -15.58
CA ALA A 93 -13.12 -1.20 -14.56
C ALA A 93 -13.82 -2.48 -15.04
N VAL A 94 -14.98 -2.35 -15.70
CA VAL A 94 -15.72 -3.49 -16.29
C VAL A 94 -14.87 -4.19 -17.36
N GLU A 95 -14.24 -3.43 -18.25
CA GLU A 95 -13.36 -3.97 -19.29
C GLU A 95 -12.07 -4.58 -18.72
N GLY A 96 -11.48 -3.97 -17.71
CA GLY A 96 -10.29 -4.49 -17.01
C GLY A 96 -10.57 -5.86 -16.39
N VAL A 97 -11.69 -5.98 -15.66
CA VAL A 97 -12.10 -7.27 -15.08
C VAL A 97 -12.40 -8.31 -16.17
N ARG A 98 -13.12 -7.91 -17.22
CA ARG A 98 -13.47 -8.81 -18.34
C ARG A 98 -12.23 -9.31 -19.08
N SER A 99 -11.35 -8.42 -19.50
CA SER A 99 -10.12 -8.74 -20.24
C SER A 99 -9.18 -9.62 -19.41
N HIS A 100 -9.07 -9.36 -18.11
CA HIS A 100 -8.31 -10.21 -17.19
C HIS A 100 -8.88 -11.64 -17.11
N ARG A 101 -10.21 -11.78 -16.96
CA ARG A 101 -10.88 -13.10 -16.95
C ARG A 101 -10.74 -13.85 -18.27
N GLU A 102 -10.84 -13.12 -19.38
CA GLU A 102 -10.71 -13.66 -20.74
C GLU A 102 -9.25 -13.85 -21.19
N LYS A 103 -8.26 -13.47 -20.35
CA LYS A 103 -6.81 -13.53 -20.64
C LYS A 103 -6.42 -12.87 -21.96
N ARG A 104 -7.02 -11.71 -22.25
CA ARG A 104 -6.72 -10.90 -23.43
C ARG A 104 -6.27 -9.51 -23.03
N ALA A 105 -5.69 -8.77 -23.97
CA ALA A 105 -5.40 -7.36 -23.76
C ALA A 105 -6.71 -6.56 -23.55
N PRO A 106 -6.73 -5.59 -22.60
CA PRO A 106 -7.85 -4.68 -22.42
C PRO A 106 -7.95 -3.72 -23.61
N LYS A 107 -9.16 -3.24 -23.87
CA LYS A 107 -9.43 -2.17 -24.83
C LYS A 107 -10.07 -0.98 -24.11
N PHE A 108 -9.25 -0.07 -23.64
CA PHE A 108 -9.69 1.16 -22.99
C PHE A 108 -10.03 2.24 -24.03
N ASP A 109 -10.96 3.13 -23.67
CA ASP A 109 -11.35 4.27 -24.51
C ASP A 109 -10.36 5.42 -24.27
N PRO A 110 -9.57 5.86 -25.28
CA PRO A 110 -8.61 6.94 -25.11
C PRO A 110 -9.22 8.28 -24.70
N ASP A 111 -10.52 8.47 -24.96
CA ASP A 111 -11.25 9.70 -24.64
C ASP A 111 -12.09 9.56 -23.35
N SER A 112 -11.82 8.54 -22.51
CA SER A 112 -12.56 8.33 -21.25
C SER A 112 -12.49 9.60 -20.38
N PRO A 113 -13.64 10.23 -20.04
CA PRO A 113 -13.66 11.42 -19.20
C PRO A 113 -13.58 11.08 -17.69
N VAL A 114 -13.39 9.79 -17.36
CA VAL A 114 -13.27 9.21 -16.01
C VAL A 114 -12.21 8.13 -15.99
#